data_AF-A0A1C5LBH6-F1
#
_entry.id   AF-A0A1C5LBH6-F1
#
_cell.length_a   1.000
_cell.length_b   1.000
_cell.length_c   1.000
_cell.angle_alpha   90.00
_cell.angle_beta   90.00
_cell.angle_gamma   90.00
#
_symmetry.space_group_name_H-M   'P 1'
#
loop_
_entity.id
_entity.type
_entity.pdbx_description
1 polymer ?
#
loop_
_entity_poly.entity_id
_entity_poly.type
_entity_poly.pdbx_seq_one_letter_code
_entity_poly.pdbx_strand_id
1 'polypeptide(L)' 'MTDIVKQWVSSLFIIILALSFIEILLPDSSMGKYVKFVFSLVIMATILYPVIYIAVEYR' A
#
# COMPACT_ATOMS: atom_id res chain seq x y z
N MET A 1 -7.20 -11.62 -15.91
CA MET A 1 -5.89 -11.57 -15.20
C MET A 1 -5.21 -10.20 -15.31
N THR A 2 -5.08 -9.60 -16.51
CA THR A 2 -4.42 -8.29 -16.69
C THR A 2 -5.13 -7.13 -15.98
N ASP A 3 -6.45 -7.17 -15.89
CA ASP A 3 -7.23 -6.06 -15.30
C ASP A 3 -7.08 -6.00 -13.78
N ILE A 4 -6.99 -7.16 -13.11
CA ILE A 4 -6.75 -7.25 -11.66
C ILE A 4 -5.37 -6.69 -11.32
N VAL A 5 -4.35 -7.04 -12.11
CA VAL A 5 -2.98 -6.51 -11.91
C VAL A 5 -2.95 -5.01 -12.17
N LYS A 6 -3.60 -4.51 -13.23
CA LYS A 6 -3.70 -3.06 -13.50
C LYS A 6 -4.37 -2.32 -12.34
N GLN A 7 -5.51 -2.81 -11.87
CA GLN A 7 -6.24 -2.20 -10.75
C GLN A 7 -5.43 -2.22 -9.45
N TRP A 8 -4.71 -3.31 -9.18
CA TRP A 8 -3.80 -3.43 -8.04
C TRP A 8 -2.65 -2.42 -8.12
N VAL A 9 -1.97 -2.32 -9.27
CA VAL A 9 -0.89 -1.34 -9.47
C VAL A 9 -1.40 0.08 -9.33
N SER A 10 -2.56 0.40 -9.90
CA SER A 10 -3.19 1.72 -9.73
C SER A 10 -3.53 2.02 -8.27
N SER A 11 -3.98 1.02 -7.50
CA SER A 11 -4.24 1.19 -6.06
C SER A 11 -2.96 1.47 -5.27
N LEU A 12 -1.86 0.76 -5.58
CA LEU A 12 -0.55 1.03 -4.98
C LEU A 12 -0.07 2.46 -5.27
N PHE A 13 -0.24 2.92 -6.50
CA PHE A 13 0.14 4.27 -6.88
C PHE A 13 -0.60 5.33 -6.05
N ILE A 14 -1.91 5.18 -5.86
CA ILE A 14 -2.72 6.10 -5.06
C ILE A 14 -2.25 6.08 -3.58
N ILE A 15 -2.02 4.90 -3.00
CA ILE A 15 -1.58 4.79 -1.60
C ILE A 15 -0.19 5.43 -1.39
N ILE A 16 0.74 5.21 -2.32
CA ILE A 16 2.08 5.80 -2.25
C ILE A 16 2.02 7.32 -2.39
N LEU A 17 1.22 7.84 -3.33
CA LEU A 17 1.00 9.29 -3.45
C LEU A 17 0.40 9.89 -2.17
N ALA A 18 -0.59 9.23 -1.58
CA ALA A 18 -1.18 9.67 -0.31
C ALA A 18 -0.15 9.69 0.82
N LEU A 19 0.72 8.68 0.88
CA LEU A 19 1.81 8.64 1.84
C LEU A 19 2.75 9.83 1.66
N SER A 20 3.13 10.19 0.42
CA SER A 20 3.96 11.36 0.15
C SER A 20 3.33 12.66 0.67
N PHE A 21 2.02 12.84 0.52
CA PHE A 21 1.33 13.99 1.13
C PHE A 21 1.36 13.95 2.65
N ILE A 22 1.18 12.77 3.25
CA ILE A 22 1.27 12.59 4.70
C ILE A 22 2.66 12.94 5.21
N GLU A 23 3.73 12.62 4.50
CA GLU A 23 5.09 13.00 4.91
C GLU A 23 5.29 14.52 4.94
N ILE A 24 4.65 15.25 4.01
CA ILE A 24 4.69 16.72 3.96
C ILE A 24 3.84 17.32 5.09
N LEU A 25 2.66 16.76 5.35
CA LEU A 25 1.71 17.26 6.35
C LEU A 25 2.10 16.91 7.79
N LEU A 26 2.73 15.75 7.98
CA LEU A 26 3.21 15.25 9.28
C LEU A 26 4.74 15.21 9.25
N PRO A 27 5.39 16.38 9.45
CA PRO A 27 6.84 16.47 9.50
C PRO A 27 7.40 15.68 10.69
N ASP A 28 8.72 15.53 10.70
CA ASP A 28 9.52 14.62 11.56
C ASP A 28 9.22 14.76 13.06
N SER A 29 8.15 14.08 13.48
CA SER A 29 7.60 14.06 14.83
C SER A 29 7.48 12.62 15.28
N SER A 30 7.42 12.41 16.59
CA SER A 30 7.14 11.08 17.15
C SER A 30 5.87 10.49 16.55
N MET A 31 4.82 11.29 16.40
CA MET A 31 3.55 10.88 15.79
C MET A 31 3.69 10.55 14.30
N GLY A 32 4.44 11.35 13.54
CA GLY A 32 4.70 11.10 12.11
C GLY A 32 5.37 9.74 11.87
N LYS A 33 6.29 9.31 12.74
CA LYS A 33 6.93 7.99 12.66
C LYS A 33 5.94 6.84 12.79
N TYR A 34 4.98 6.93 13.71
CA TYR A 34 3.94 5.90 13.87
C TYR A 34 3.01 5.86 12.66
N VAL A 35 2.61 7.01 12.12
CA VAL A 35 1.76 7.07 10.92
C VAL A 35 2.47 6.44 9.72
N LYS A 36 3.74 6.79 9.47
CA LYS A 36 4.55 6.18 8.41
C LYS A 36 4.64 4.66 8.56
N PHE A 37 4.81 4.17 9.79
CA PHE A 37 4.84 2.73 10.06
C PHE A 37 3.52 2.04 9.69
N VAL A 38 2.37 2.61 10.09
CA VAL A 38 1.05 2.07 9.74
C VAL A 38 0.84 2.03 8.23
N PHE A 39 1.19 3.11 7.51
CA PHE A 39 1.08 3.14 6.05
C PHE A 39 2.00 2.13 5.37
N SER A 40 3.20 1.90 5.89
CA SER A 40 4.08 0.84 5.41
C SER A 40 3.45 -0.55 5.54
N LEU A 41 2.72 -0.82 6.63
CA LEU A 41 1.96 -2.07 6.78
C LEU A 41 0.81 -2.18 5.78
N VAL A 42 0.10 -1.08 5.50
CA VAL A 42 -0.96 -1.03 4.48
C VAL A 42 -0.40 -1.31 3.08
N ILE A 43 0.73 -0.69 2.74
CA ILE A 43 1.42 -0.94 1.46
C ILE A 43 1.85 -2.40 1.38
N MET A 44 2.46 -2.94 2.44
CA MET A 44 2.87 -4.34 2.50
C MET A 44 1.69 -5.29 2.28
N ALA A 45 0.58 -5.09 3.00
CA ALA A 45 -0.64 -5.88 2.84
C ALA A 45 -1.20 -5.79 1.41
N THR A 46 -1.16 -4.59 0.81
CA THR A 46 -1.59 -4.37 -0.57
C THR A 46 -0.68 -5.13 -1.54
N ILE A 47 0.64 -5.13 -1.33
CA ILE A 47 1.59 -5.89 -2.16
C ILE A 47 1.34 -7.41 -2.07
N LEU A 48 0.94 -7.92 -0.91
CA LEU A 48 0.62 -9.34 -0.74
C LEU A 48 -0.67 -9.78 -1.46
N TYR A 49 -1.58 -8.87 -1.79
CA TYR A 49 -2.87 -9.19 -2.41
C TYR A 49 -2.79 -10.11 -3.64
N PRO A 50 -1.99 -9.81 -4.69
CA PRO A 50 -1.87 -10.70 -5.86
C PRO A 50 -1.33 -12.08 -5.50
N VAL A 51 -0.43 -12.19 -4.51
CA VAL A 51 0.11 -13.48 -4.06
C VAL A 51 -0.98 -14.32 -3.42
N ILE A 52 -1.79 -13.70 -2.55
CA ILE A 52 -2.93 -14.34 -1.89
C ILE A 52 -3.97 -14.75 -2.94
N TYR A 53 -4.30 -13.86 -3.88
CA TYR A 53 -5.25 -14.14 -4.95
C TYR A 53 -4.84 -15.37 -5.77
N ILE A 54 -3.57 -15.43 -6.20
CA ILE A 54 -3.04 -16.58 -6.94
C ILE A 54 -3.02 -17.84 -6.08
N ALA A 55 -2.61 -17.75 -4.81
CA ALA A 55 -2.53 -18.90 -3.91
C ALA A 55 -3.90 -19.50 -3.57
N VAL A 56 -4.95 -18.67 -3.53
CA VAL A 56 -6.35 -19.11 -3.31
C VAL A 56 -6.94 -19.70 -4.59
N GLU A 57 -6.69 -19.10 -5.75
CA GLU A 57 -7.18 -19.59 -7.06
C GLU A 57 -6.61 -20.98 -7.43
N TYR A 58 -5.44 -21.35 -6.90
CA TYR A 58 -4.80 -22.65 -7.11
C TYR A 58 -5.36 -23.80 -6.24
N ARG A 59 -6.38 -23.55 -5.40
CA ARG A 59 -7.08 -24.57 -4.62
C ARG A 59 -8.39 -25.02 -5.23
#